data_AF-A0A8J6SAX8-F1
#
_entry.id   AF-A0A8J6SAX8-F1
#
_cell.length_a   1.000
_cell.length_b   1.000
_cell.length_c   1.000
_cell.angle_alpha   90.00
_cell.angle_beta   90.00
_cell.angle_gamma   90.00
#
_symmetry.space_group_name_H-M   'P 1'
#
loop_
_entity.id
_entity.type
_entity.pdbx_description
1 polymer ?
#
loop_
_entity_poly.entity_id
_entity_poly.type
_entity_poly.pdbx_seq_one_letter_code
_entity_poly.pdbx_strand_id
1 'polypeptide(L)' 'MSLIRKIVQQALATGYLTVEAEDQLRQLLQTKYDFEDFTAFITLQKEAMEGRVRQESRELLHSKRLAALV' A
#
# COMPACT_ATOMS: atom_id res chain seq x y z
N MET A 1 4.81 -7.91 16.46
CA MET A 1 4.73 -7.26 15.13
C MET A 1 3.34 -6.70 14.95
N SER A 2 3.22 -5.40 14.70
CA SER A 2 1.93 -4.70 14.54
C SER A 2 1.21 -5.13 13.25
N LEU A 3 -0.07 -4.74 13.12
CA LEU A 3 -0.81 -4.97 11.88
C LEU A 3 -0.25 -4.16 10.70
N ILE A 4 0.26 -2.94 10.93
CA ILE A 4 0.96 -2.13 9.91
C ILE A 4 2.13 -2.92 9.34
N ARG A 5 3.01 -3.46 10.20
CA ARG A 5 4.18 -4.24 9.78
C ARG A 5 3.81 -5.53 9.06
N LYS A 6 2.71 -6.20 9.46
CA LYS A 6 2.20 -7.39 8.75
C LYS A 6 1.76 -7.05 7.32
N ILE A 7 0.98 -5.98 7.16
CA ILE A 7 0.50 -5.55 5.84
C ILE A 7 1.67 -5.14 4.94
N VAL A 8 2.60 -4.32 5.48
CA VAL A 8 3.82 -3.92 4.77
C VAL A 8 4.61 -5.15 4.32
N GLN A 9 4.91 -6.08 5.22
CA GLN A 9 5.69 -7.27 4.86
C GLN A 9 5.00 -8.10 3.79
N GLN A 10 3.68 -8.26 3.86
CA GLN A 10 2.92 -8.98 2.84
C GLN A 10 3.01 -8.30 1.48
N ALA A 11 2.87 -6.97 1.43
CA ALA A 11 2.98 -6.21 0.20
C ALA A 11 4.38 -6.25 -0.41
N LEU A 12 5.43 -6.18 0.44
CA LEU A 12 6.82 -6.34 -0.01
C LEU A 12 7.11 -7.75 -0.51
N ALA A 13 6.59 -8.78 0.14
CA ALA A 13 6.81 -10.17 -0.24
C ALA A 13 6.11 -10.53 -1.56
N THR A 14 4.93 -9.96 -1.80
CA THR A 14 4.14 -10.24 -3.01
C THR A 14 4.39 -9.25 -4.15
N GLY A 15 5.00 -8.10 -3.86
CA GLY A 15 5.08 -6.99 -4.81
C GLY A 15 3.71 -6.37 -5.13
N TYR A 16 2.70 -6.59 -4.28
CA TYR A 16 1.32 -6.14 -4.54
C TYR A 16 0.63 -5.63 -3.28
N LEU A 17 -0.02 -4.47 -3.38
CA LEU A 17 -0.83 -3.87 -2.34
C LEU A 17 -2.27 -3.74 -2.84
N THR A 18 -3.17 -4.50 -2.20
CA THR A 18 -4.61 -4.51 -2.53
C THR A 18 -5.30 -3.26 -1.98
N VAL A 19 -6.45 -2.91 -2.55
CA VAL A 19 -7.30 -1.81 -2.05
C VAL A 19 -7.70 -2.04 -0.59
N GLU A 20 -8.03 -3.28 -0.21
CA GLU A 20 -8.37 -3.63 1.17
C GLU A 20 -7.21 -3.34 2.13
N ALA A 21 -5.98 -3.72 1.75
CA ALA A 21 -4.79 -3.47 2.55
C ALA A 21 -4.47 -1.96 2.65
N GLU A 22 -4.70 -1.19 1.59
CA GLU A 22 -4.56 0.27 1.60
C GLU A 22 -5.54 0.94 2.56
N ASP A 23 -6.81 0.51 2.54
CA ASP A 23 -7.83 1.05 3.44
C ASP A 23 -7.56 0.67 4.90
N GLN A 24 -7.11 -0.56 5.17
CA GLN A 24 -6.66 -0.96 6.51
C GLN A 24 -5.48 -0.11 7.00
N LEU A 25 -4.44 0.10 6.16
CA LEU A 25 -3.32 0.97 6.50
C LEU A 25 -3.79 2.40 6.79
N ARG A 26 -4.74 2.93 6.00
CA ARG A 26 -5.30 4.28 6.22
C ARG A 26 -5.96 4.41 7.58
N GLN A 27 -6.69 3.39 8.05
CA GLN A 27 -7.31 3.41 9.38
C GLN A 27 -6.26 3.30 10.49
N LEU A 28 -5.28 2.40 10.34
CA LEU A 28 -4.24 2.18 11.34
C LEU A 28 -3.35 3.42 11.54
N LEU A 29 -2.99 4.10 10.46
CA LEU A 29 -2.16 5.32 10.48
C LEU A 29 -2.86 6.55 11.06
N GLN A 30 -4.18 6.50 11.27
CA GLN A 30 -4.91 7.55 12.01
C GLN A 30 -4.81 7.37 13.53
N THR A 31 -4.39 6.20 14.00
CA THR A 31 -4.20 5.89 15.41
C THR A 31 -2.74 6.03 15.81
N LYS A 32 -2.42 5.91 17.10
CA LYS A 32 -1.04 5.96 17.57
C LYS A 32 -0.27 4.73 17.07
N TYR A 33 0.83 4.96 16.35
CA TYR A 33 1.77 3.92 15.92
C TYR A 33 3.19 4.24 16.42
N ASP A 34 4.03 3.22 16.47
CA ASP A 34 5.42 3.36 16.91
C ASP A 34 6.37 3.74 15.76
N PHE A 35 7.65 3.99 16.08
CA PHE A 35 8.65 4.38 15.08
C PHE A 35 8.96 3.27 14.05
N GLU A 36 8.81 2.01 14.44
CA GLU A 36 9.06 0.86 13.56
C GLU A 36 7.94 0.70 12.54
N ASP A 37 6.70 0.94 12.96
CA ASP A 37 5.51 0.99 12.11
C ASP A 37 5.62 2.14 11.10
N PHE A 38 6.08 3.31 11.55
CA PHE A 38 6.38 4.45 10.66
C PHE A 38 7.44 4.07 9.62
N THR A 39 8.57 3.52 10.07
CA THR A 39 9.67 3.12 9.17
C THR A 39 9.20 2.09 8.16
N ALA A 40 8.45 1.08 8.59
CA ALA A 40 7.87 0.07 7.69
C ALA A 40 6.96 0.70 6.64
N PHE A 41 6.10 1.65 7.04
CA PHE A 41 5.23 2.36 6.11
C PHE A 41 6.02 3.19 5.09
N ILE A 42 7.05 3.91 5.52
CA ILE A 42 7.92 4.68 4.61
C ILE A 42 8.65 3.75 3.62
N THR A 43 9.12 2.59 4.06
CA THR A 43 9.68 1.57 3.17
C THR A 43 8.64 1.16 2.12
N LEU A 44 7.41 0.81 2.51
CA LEU A 44 6.36 0.46 1.55
C LEU A 44 6.11 1.57 0.52
N GLN A 45 6.07 2.84 0.95
CA GLN A 45 5.88 3.96 0.04
C GLN A 45 7.03 4.07 -0.99
N LYS A 46 8.28 3.93 -0.54
CA LYS A 46 9.45 3.94 -1.44
C LYS A 46 9.40 2.81 -2.46
N GLU A 47 9.10 1.60 -2.02
CA GLU A 47 9.02 0.42 -2.88
C GLU A 47 7.90 0.54 -3.92
N ALA A 48 6.78 1.17 -3.56
CA ALA A 48 5.70 1.49 -4.50
C ALA A 48 6.12 2.57 -5.51
N MET A 49 6.80 3.63 -5.06
CA MET A 49 7.32 4.68 -5.95
C MET A 49 8.35 4.15 -6.96
N GLU A 50 9.18 3.19 -6.53
CA GLU A 50 10.17 2.54 -7.39
C GLU A 50 9.57 1.40 -8.25
N GLY A 51 8.25 1.19 -8.18
CA GLY A 51 7.53 0.20 -8.99
C GLY A 51 7.72 -1.26 -8.57
N ARG A 52 8.39 -1.51 -7.44
CA ARG A 52 8.57 -2.86 -6.89
C ARG A 52 7.32 -3.39 -6.19
N VAL A 53 6.48 -2.49 -5.71
CA VAL A 53 5.13 -2.82 -5.21
C VAL A 53 4.10 -2.13 -6.08
N ARG A 54 3.27 -2.93 -6.77
CA ARG A 54 2.12 -2.40 -7.52
C ARG A 54 0.95 -2.16 -6.57
N GLN A 55 0.15 -1.14 -6.88
CA GLN A 55 -1.01 -0.74 -6.08
C GLN A 55 -2.29 -0.96 -6.89
N GLU A 56 -3.18 -1.80 -6.39
CA GLU A 56 -4.44 -2.13 -7.05
C GLU A 56 -5.29 -0.89 -7.33
N SER A 57 -5.35 0.07 -6.40
CA SER A 57 -6.10 1.32 -6.58
C SER A 57 -5.64 2.13 -7.79
N ARG A 58 -4.32 2.16 -8.06
CA ARG A 58 -3.74 2.85 -9.23
C ARG A 58 -4.05 2.11 -10.51
N GLU A 59 -3.96 0.78 -10.49
CA GLU A 59 -4.32 -0.06 -11.64
C GLU A 59 -5.79 0.13 -12.01
N LEU A 60 -6.70 0.08 -11.03
CA LEU A 60 -8.14 0.33 -11.24
C LEU A 60 -8.42 1.74 -11.77
N LEU A 61 -7.74 2.77 -11.24
CA LEU A 61 -7.88 4.14 -11.74
C LEU A 61 -7.42 4.25 -13.21
N HIS A 62 -6.30 3.61 -13.54
CA HIS A 62 -5.79 3.59 -14.91
C HIS A 62 -6.77 2.88 -15.86
N SER A 63 -7.28 1.71 -15.48
CA SER A 63 -8.28 0.97 -16.26
C SER A 63 -9.56 1.77 -16.48
N LYS A 64 -10.08 2.43 -15.43
CA LYS A 64 -11.26 3.31 -15.56
C LYS A 64 -11.02 4.48 -16.51
N ARG A 65 -9.82 5.08 -16.46
CA ARG A 65 -9.46 6.18 -17.37
C ARG A 65 -9.39 5.70 -18.82
N LEU A 66 -8.83 4.52 -19.08
CA LEU A 66 -8.80 3.93 -20.43
C LEU A 66 -10.21 3.66 -20.95
N ALA A 67 -11.08 3.08 -20.12
CA ALA A 67 -12.47 2.80 -20.49
C ALA A 67 -13.29 4.07 -20.81
N ALA A 68 -12.92 5.24 -20.28
CA ALA A 68 -13.58 6.51 -20.56
C ALA A 68 -13.15 7.16 -21.89
N LEU A 69 -12.16 6.60 -22.60
CA LEU A 69 -11.61 7.12 -23.86
C LEU A 69 -12.04 6.32 -25.10
N VAL A 70 -12.85 5.27 -24.92
CA VAL A 70 -13.36 4.36 -25.97
C VAL A 70 -14.87 4.47 -26.02
#